data_AF-A0A7S3BWK5-F1
#
_entry.id   AF-A0A7S3BWK5-F1
#
_cell.length_a   1.000
_cell.length_b   1.000
_cell.length_c   1.000
_cell.angle_alpha   90.00
_cell.angle_beta   90.00
_cell.angle_gamma   90.00
#
_symmetry.space_group_name_H-M   'P 1'
#
loop_
_entity.id
_entity.type
_entity.pdbx_description
1 polymer ?
#
loop_
_entity_poly.entity_id
_entity_poly.type
_entity_poly.pdbx_seq_one_letter_code
_entity_poly.pdbx_strand_id
1 'polypeptide(L)'
;MRESRSEQEEDRMLLSTLLRAAGGRAGRFVEIGGYDGITFSTTIMLERCFGWSGVLIEASSANFAKLQRSPRKAIAIHSAVCAGDGSTNSSVEFTTGGTFGFVNGERDAMSDGFRARWLGSNANRVERVPCQSLTSLLATVPPSSHV
;
A
#
# COMPACT_ATOMS: atom_id res chain seq x y z
N MET A 1 10.94 18.93 -3.59
CA MET A 1 9.84 19.21 -2.63
C MET A 1 10.06 18.44 -1.34
N ARG A 2 9.95 19.08 -0.17
CA ARG A 2 10.32 18.49 1.14
C ARG A 2 9.51 17.26 1.57
N GLU A 3 8.36 16.99 0.95
CA GLU A 3 7.46 15.88 1.30
C GLU A 3 7.61 14.61 0.44
N SER A 4 8.54 14.58 -0.52
CA SER A 4 8.79 13.33 -1.27
C SER A 4 9.45 12.29 -0.36
N ARG A 5 8.93 11.06 -0.43
CA ARG A 5 9.33 9.96 0.45
C ARG A 5 9.51 8.64 -0.29
N SER A 6 9.13 8.56 -1.56
CA SER A 6 9.23 7.31 -2.34
C SER A 6 10.67 6.87 -2.52
N GLU A 7 10.86 5.56 -2.72
CA GLU A 7 12.13 5.06 -3.24
C GLU A 7 12.44 5.76 -4.57
N GLN A 8 13.71 6.11 -4.77
CA GLN A 8 14.23 6.71 -6.01
C GLN A 8 13.50 7.96 -6.53
N GLU A 9 12.74 8.67 -5.68
CA GLU A 9 11.95 9.85 -6.06
C GLU A 9 10.91 9.62 -7.19
N GLU A 10 10.44 8.39 -7.36
CA GLU A 10 9.36 8.04 -8.29
C GLU A 10 8.13 8.95 -8.18
N ASP A 11 7.79 9.37 -6.95
CA ASP A 11 6.69 10.30 -6.67
C ASP A 11 6.88 11.66 -7.38
N ARG A 12 8.10 12.19 -7.42
CA ARG A 12 8.44 13.44 -8.11
C ARG A 12 8.44 13.26 -9.62
N MET A 13 8.94 12.13 -10.11
CA MET A 13 9.00 11.85 -11.55
C MET A 13 7.58 11.87 -12.17
N LEU A 14 6.61 11.26 -11.47
CA LEU A 14 5.24 11.16 -11.97
C LEU A 14 4.38 12.38 -11.67
N LEU A 15 4.76 13.22 -10.69
CA LEU A 15 3.93 14.31 -10.19
C LEU A 15 3.36 15.19 -11.32
N SER A 16 4.21 15.68 -12.23
CA SER A 16 3.75 16.58 -13.29
C SER A 16 2.72 15.92 -14.22
N THR A 17 2.90 14.63 -14.50
CA THR A 17 1.98 13.83 -15.32
C THR A 17 0.66 13.63 -14.59
N LEU A 18 0.69 13.30 -13.30
CA LEU A 18 -0.51 13.11 -12.49
C LEU A 18 -1.31 14.40 -12.34
N LEU A 19 -0.66 15.53 -12.08
CA LEU A 19 -1.34 16.83 -11.97
C LEU A 19 -1.95 17.27 -13.30
N ARG A 20 -1.27 17.04 -14.42
CA ARG A 20 -1.82 17.30 -15.77
C ARG A 20 -3.00 16.39 -16.07
N ALA A 21 -2.89 15.09 -15.80
CA ALA A 21 -3.98 14.13 -16.01
C ALA A 21 -5.21 14.46 -15.16
N ALA A 22 -5.00 14.98 -13.95
CA ALA A 22 -6.08 15.45 -13.10
C ALA A 22 -6.69 16.78 -13.59
N GLY A 23 -6.05 17.52 -14.51
CA GLY A 23 -6.50 18.86 -14.91
C GLY A 23 -6.26 19.90 -13.83
N GLY A 24 -5.22 19.74 -13.01
CA GLY A 24 -4.86 20.67 -11.93
C GLY A 24 -5.73 20.61 -10.67
N ARG A 25 -6.77 19.77 -10.64
CA ARG A 25 -7.61 19.52 -9.44
C ARG A 25 -7.06 18.38 -8.59
N ALA A 26 -7.50 18.34 -7.34
CA ALA A 26 -7.26 17.19 -6.46
C ALA A 26 -7.87 15.92 -7.06
N GLY A 27 -7.10 14.83 -7.03
CA GLY A 27 -7.49 13.51 -7.49
C GLY A 27 -7.72 12.53 -6.34
N ARG A 28 -7.93 11.26 -6.70
CA ARG A 28 -7.94 10.14 -5.76
C ARG A 28 -6.78 9.19 -6.06
N PHE A 29 -6.19 8.61 -5.03
CA PHE A 29 -5.15 7.58 -5.17
C PHE A 29 -5.50 6.30 -4.42
N VAL A 30 -4.86 5.22 -4.84
CA VAL A 30 -4.74 3.97 -4.09
C VAL A 30 -3.27 3.63 -4.02
N GLU A 31 -2.76 3.36 -2.82
CA GLU A 31 -1.40 2.88 -2.60
C GLU A 31 -1.48 1.48 -1.99
N ILE A 32 -0.85 0.50 -2.65
CA ILE A 32 -0.78 -0.90 -2.20
C ILE A 32 0.63 -1.12 -1.66
N GLY A 33 0.74 -1.68 -0.45
CA GLY A 33 2.00 -1.74 0.30
C GLY A 33 2.26 -0.45 1.07
N GLY A 34 1.25 0.03 1.81
CA GLY A 34 1.33 1.30 2.55
C GLY A 34 2.36 1.33 3.68
N TYR A 35 2.95 0.19 4.06
CA TYR A 35 3.99 0.05 5.09
C TYR A 35 3.65 0.80 6.40
N ASP A 36 4.36 1.88 6.72
CA ASP A 36 4.12 2.72 7.91
C ASP A 36 3.39 4.04 7.59
N GLY A 37 2.99 4.23 6.32
CA GLY A 37 2.29 5.39 5.80
C GLY A 37 3.17 6.60 5.49
N ILE A 38 4.48 6.55 5.75
CA ILE A 38 5.39 7.68 5.53
C ILE A 38 6.62 7.23 4.74
N THR A 39 7.32 6.22 5.24
CA THR A 39 8.55 5.69 4.65
C THR A 39 8.21 5.05 3.32
N PHE A 40 8.92 5.45 2.26
CA PHE A 40 8.70 4.98 0.88
C PHE A 40 7.35 5.34 0.26
N SER A 41 6.53 6.17 0.92
CA SER A 41 5.20 6.49 0.39
C SER A 41 5.29 7.28 -0.91
N THR A 42 4.60 6.79 -1.94
CA THR A 42 4.49 7.42 -3.26
C THR A 42 3.36 8.44 -3.33
N THR A 43 2.43 8.43 -2.36
CA THR A 43 1.22 9.28 -2.39
C THR A 43 1.20 10.34 -1.28
N ILE A 44 2.17 10.36 -0.37
CA ILE A 44 2.19 11.32 0.74
C ILE A 44 2.28 12.78 0.29
N MET A 45 3.06 13.04 -0.75
CA MET A 45 3.17 14.35 -1.37
C MET A 45 1.84 14.78 -2.02
N LEU A 46 1.13 13.87 -2.69
CA LEU A 46 -0.17 14.15 -3.31
C LEU A 46 -1.22 14.57 -2.26
N GLU A 47 -1.26 13.84 -1.13
CA GLU A 47 -2.18 14.18 -0.03
C GLU A 47 -1.84 15.52 0.62
N ARG A 48 -0.58 15.69 1.04
CA ARG A 48 -0.18 16.85 1.86
C ARG A 48 -0.05 18.14 1.09
N CYS A 49 0.35 18.08 -0.18
CA CYS A 49 0.67 19.26 -0.97
C CYS A 49 -0.38 19.57 -2.05
N PHE A 50 -1.15 18.59 -2.50
CA PHE A 50 -2.06 18.75 -3.64
C PHE A 50 -3.52 18.45 -3.31
N GLY A 51 -3.83 18.17 -2.05
CA GLY A 51 -5.20 17.94 -1.58
C GLY A 51 -5.83 16.65 -2.08
N TRP A 52 -5.03 15.72 -2.61
CA TRP A 52 -5.55 14.42 -3.04
C TRP A 52 -5.98 13.61 -1.81
N SER A 53 -7.02 12.79 -1.98
CA SER A 53 -7.45 11.84 -0.95
C SER A 53 -7.30 10.41 -1.47
N GLY A 54 -7.24 9.43 -0.59
CA GLY A 54 -7.02 8.08 -1.07
C GLY A 54 -7.09 7.01 -0.01
N VAL A 55 -6.64 5.83 -0.42
CA VAL A 55 -6.65 4.59 0.36
C VAL A 55 -5.24 4.03 0.41
N LEU A 56 -4.82 3.60 1.59
CA LEU A 56 -3.57 2.89 1.84
C LEU A 56 -3.91 1.45 2.21
N ILE A 57 -3.51 0.49 1.39
CA ILE A 57 -3.75 -0.93 1.60
C ILE A 57 -2.44 -1.57 2.07
N GLU A 58 -2.44 -2.18 3.24
CA GLU A 58 -1.26 -2.86 3.80
C GLU A 58 -1.66 -4.24 4.32
N ALA A 59 -0.89 -5.25 3.91
CA ALA A 59 -1.20 -6.64 4.21
C ALA A 59 -0.58 -7.11 5.53
N SER A 60 0.64 -6.67 5.88
CA SER A 60 1.27 -7.13 7.11
C SER A 60 0.62 -6.50 8.33
N SER A 61 0.24 -7.31 9.30
CA SER A 61 -0.41 -6.84 10.53
C SER A 61 0.49 -5.88 11.32
N ALA A 62 1.79 -6.17 11.38
CA ALA A 62 2.77 -5.35 12.08
C ALA A 62 2.97 -3.98 11.41
N ASN A 63 2.98 -3.94 10.08
CA ASN A 63 3.09 -2.68 9.33
C ASN A 63 1.79 -1.89 9.39
N PHE A 64 0.65 -2.56 9.21
CA PHE A 64 -0.66 -1.93 9.32
C PHE A 64 -0.86 -1.25 10.68
N ALA A 65 -0.41 -1.89 11.77
CA ALA A 65 -0.44 -1.27 13.09
C ALA A 65 0.41 0.02 13.18
N LYS A 66 1.51 0.15 12.42
CA LYS A 66 2.30 1.40 12.31
C LYS A 66 1.55 2.42 11.44
N LEU A 67 1.03 1.98 10.30
CA LEU A 67 0.23 2.80 9.39
C LEU A 67 -0.97 3.45 10.08
N GLN A 68 -1.69 2.73 10.95
CA GLN A 68 -2.80 3.28 11.74
C GLN A 68 -2.37 4.38 12.72
N ARG A 69 -1.11 4.37 13.16
CA ARG A 69 -0.53 5.42 14.01
C ARG A 69 0.10 6.55 13.20
N SER A 70 0.14 6.43 11.88
CA SER A 70 0.69 7.47 11.01
C SER A 70 -0.25 8.68 10.97
N PRO A 71 0.28 9.89 10.73
CA PRO A 71 -0.52 11.10 10.60
C PRO A 71 -1.19 11.23 9.21
N ARG A 72 -1.42 10.11 8.51
CA ARG A 72 -2.04 10.10 7.17
C ARG A 72 -3.55 10.29 7.31
N LYS A 73 -4.14 11.04 6.37
CA LYS A 73 -5.60 11.24 6.31
C LYS A 73 -6.29 10.19 5.44
N ALA A 74 -5.53 9.55 4.56
CA ALA A 74 -5.98 8.45 3.72
C ALA A 74 -6.54 7.29 4.57
N ILE A 75 -7.56 6.63 4.03
CA ILE A 75 -8.20 5.50 4.68
C ILE A 75 -7.25 4.31 4.64
N ALA A 76 -6.94 3.72 5.80
CA ALA A 76 -6.10 2.55 5.90
C ALA A 76 -6.95 1.26 5.88
N ILE A 77 -6.57 0.30 5.05
CA ILE A 77 -7.22 -1.01 4.94
C ILE A 77 -6.20 -2.13 5.19
N HIS A 78 -6.53 -3.05 6.10
CA HIS A 78 -5.70 -4.23 6.40
C HIS A 78 -6.11 -5.40 5.50
N SER A 79 -5.41 -5.55 4.37
CA SER A 79 -5.66 -6.63 3.42
C SER A 79 -4.51 -6.74 2.43
N ALA A 80 -4.24 -7.94 1.94
CA ALA A 80 -3.60 -8.13 0.64
C ALA A 80 -4.61 -7.89 -0.50
N VAL A 81 -4.10 -7.59 -1.69
CA VAL A 81 -4.91 -7.42 -2.91
C VAL A 81 -4.74 -8.66 -3.78
N CYS A 82 -5.83 -9.40 -4.00
CA CYS A 82 -5.85 -10.62 -4.79
C CYS A 82 -6.71 -10.46 -6.05
N ALA A 83 -6.49 -11.31 -7.04
CA ALA A 83 -7.43 -11.46 -8.16
C ALA A 83 -8.76 -12.07 -7.67
N GLY A 84 -9.87 -11.71 -8.30
CA GLY A 84 -11.21 -12.25 -8.01
C GLY A 84 -12.31 -11.20 -8.04
N ASP A 85 -13.55 -11.65 -7.87
CA ASP A 85 -14.77 -10.82 -7.81
C ASP A 85 -15.17 -10.41 -6.38
N GLY A 86 -14.39 -10.81 -5.38
CA GLY A 86 -14.71 -10.56 -3.97
C GLY A 86 -15.68 -11.54 -3.33
N SER A 87 -16.02 -12.64 -4.02
CA SER A 87 -16.99 -13.63 -3.53
C SER A 87 -16.47 -14.54 -2.41
N THR A 88 -15.19 -14.43 -2.01
CA THR A 88 -14.64 -15.21 -0.89
C THR A 88 -13.82 -14.32 0.05
N ASN A 89 -14.12 -14.40 1.35
CA ASN A 89 -13.21 -13.96 2.42
C ASN A 89 -11.97 -14.86 2.41
N SER A 90 -11.13 -14.66 1.40
CA SER A 90 -9.91 -15.43 1.21
C SER A 90 -8.81 -14.91 2.13
N SER A 91 -7.84 -15.77 2.40
CA SER A 91 -6.62 -15.38 3.11
C SER A 91 -5.42 -15.97 2.40
N VAL A 92 -4.30 -15.27 2.45
CA VAL A 92 -3.04 -15.71 1.85
C VAL A 92 -1.95 -15.79 2.91
N GLU A 93 -0.92 -16.58 2.62
CA GLU A 93 0.27 -16.65 3.47
C GLU A 93 1.22 -15.53 3.09
N PHE A 94 1.35 -14.56 3.98
CA PHE A 94 2.16 -13.36 3.80
C PHE A 94 3.44 -13.51 4.61
N THR A 95 4.58 -13.29 3.98
CA THR A 95 5.88 -13.43 4.62
C THR A 95 6.09 -12.39 5.72
N THR A 96 6.75 -12.76 6.80
CA THR A 96 7.11 -11.89 7.94
C THR A 96 8.61 -11.83 8.19
N GLY A 97 9.38 -12.52 7.33
CA GLY A 97 10.82 -12.70 7.48
C GLY A 97 11.70 -11.58 6.91
N GLY A 98 11.11 -10.60 6.21
CA GLY A 98 11.84 -9.53 5.55
C GLY A 98 12.45 -8.54 6.52
N THR A 99 13.68 -8.10 6.24
CA THR A 99 14.37 -7.08 7.03
C THR A 99 13.51 -5.82 7.11
N PHE A 100 13.20 -5.37 8.33
CA PHE A 100 12.29 -4.25 8.64
C PHE A 100 10.85 -4.38 8.10
N GLY A 101 10.51 -5.49 7.43
CA GLY A 101 9.16 -5.81 6.96
C GLY A 101 8.69 -5.11 5.68
N PHE A 102 9.55 -4.33 4.99
CA PHE A 102 9.17 -3.64 3.75
C PHE A 102 9.23 -4.52 2.49
N VAL A 103 9.98 -5.64 2.52
CA VAL A 103 10.05 -6.64 1.43
C VAL A 103 9.12 -7.83 1.65
N ASN A 104 8.26 -7.77 2.66
CA ASN A 104 7.26 -8.79 2.90
C ASN A 104 6.22 -8.77 1.77
N GLY A 105 5.59 -9.92 1.54
CA GLY A 105 4.70 -10.15 0.41
C GLY A 105 4.09 -11.55 0.48
N GLU A 106 3.17 -11.86 -0.43
CA GLU A 106 2.58 -13.19 -0.52
C GLU A 106 3.64 -14.23 -0.92
N ARG A 107 3.71 -15.33 -0.15
CA ARG A 107 4.83 -16.28 -0.20
C ARG A 107 4.95 -16.97 -1.57
N ASP A 108 3.83 -17.39 -2.13
CA ASP A 108 3.80 -18.27 -3.30
C ASP A 108 3.88 -17.47 -4.63
N ALA A 109 3.59 -16.16 -4.60
CA ALA A 109 3.77 -15.22 -5.71
C ALA A 109 5.20 -14.67 -5.77
N MET A 110 5.96 -14.70 -4.68
CA MET A 110 7.38 -14.38 -4.72
C MET A 110 8.16 -15.45 -5.48
N SER A 111 9.21 -15.06 -6.20
CA SER A 111 10.15 -16.03 -6.77
C SER A 111 11.06 -16.61 -5.68
N ASP A 112 11.51 -17.85 -5.88
CA ASP A 112 12.47 -18.51 -4.98
C ASP A 112 13.74 -17.68 -4.78
N GLY A 113 14.25 -17.10 -5.87
CA GLY A 113 15.43 -16.23 -5.82
C GLY A 113 15.22 -14.95 -5.02
N PHE A 114 14.02 -14.36 -5.09
CA PHE A 114 13.66 -13.22 -4.26
C PHE A 114 13.60 -13.64 -2.77
N ARG A 115 12.89 -14.72 -2.44
CA ARG A 115 12.80 -15.22 -1.07
C ARG A 115 14.17 -15.55 -0.48
N ALA A 116 15.03 -16.22 -1.25
CA ALA A 116 16.38 -16.54 -0.82
C ALA A 116 17.23 -15.28 -0.57
N ARG A 117 17.15 -14.28 -1.45
CA ARG A 117 17.93 -13.04 -1.35
C ARG A 117 17.47 -12.13 -0.21
N TRP A 118 16.16 -11.97 -0.02
CA TRP A 118 15.59 -10.92 0.84
C TRP A 118 15.02 -11.42 2.16
N LEU A 119 14.62 -12.70 2.24
CA LEU A 119 14.11 -13.32 3.46
C LEU A 119 15.10 -14.32 4.06
N GLY A 120 15.96 -14.92 3.22
CA GLY A 120 16.97 -15.88 3.64
C GLY A 120 16.37 -17.05 4.41
N SER A 121 16.93 -17.36 5.59
CA SER A 121 16.42 -18.41 6.47
C SER A 121 15.02 -18.13 7.05
N ASN A 122 14.50 -16.91 6.90
CA ASN A 122 13.18 -16.53 7.35
C ASN A 122 12.09 -16.64 6.27
N ALA A 123 12.40 -17.19 5.08
CA ALA A 123 11.46 -17.31 3.97
C ALA A 123 10.16 -18.07 4.30
N ASN A 124 10.20 -18.97 5.29
CA ASN A 124 9.04 -19.75 5.73
C ASN A 124 8.27 -19.10 6.88
N ARG A 125 8.72 -17.95 7.41
CA ARG A 125 7.97 -17.22 8.43
C ARG A 125 6.85 -16.47 7.73
N VAL A 126 5.62 -16.86 8.03
CA VAL A 126 4.41 -16.30 7.42
C VAL A 126 3.37 -15.97 8.48
N GLU A 127 2.50 -15.02 8.14
CA GLU A 127 1.23 -14.75 8.80
C GLU A 127 0.10 -14.95 7.78
N ARG A 128 -1.10 -15.29 8.28
CA ARG A 128 -2.29 -15.41 7.44
C ARG A 128 -3.03 -14.08 7.43
N VAL A 129 -3.12 -13.44 6.28
CA VAL A 129 -3.71 -12.10 6.14
C VAL A 129 -4.98 -12.16 5.27
N PRO A 130 -5.99 -11.30 5.52
CA PRO A 130 -7.13 -11.18 4.62
C PRO A 130 -6.66 -10.86 3.20
N CYS A 131 -7.32 -11.42 2.19
CA CYS A 131 -7.10 -11.05 0.80
C CYS A 131 -8.42 -10.87 0.08
N GLN A 132 -8.54 -9.75 -0.63
CA GLN A 132 -9.75 -9.38 -1.36
C GLN A 132 -9.39 -8.73 -2.69
N SER A 133 -10.36 -8.68 -3.59
CA SER A 133 -10.20 -7.92 -4.83
C SER A 133 -10.08 -6.43 -4.56
N LEU A 134 -9.35 -5.71 -5.41
CA LEU A 134 -9.27 -4.25 -5.30
C LEU A 134 -10.67 -3.62 -5.37
N THR A 135 -11.54 -4.13 -6.24
CA THR A 135 -12.93 -3.67 -6.37
C THR A 135 -13.70 -3.79 -5.05
N SER A 136 -13.57 -4.92 -4.35
CA SER A 136 -14.25 -5.17 -3.07
C SER A 136 -13.74 -4.25 -1.98
N LEU A 137 -12.42 -4.05 -1.89
CA LEU A 137 -11.82 -3.15 -0.91
C LEU A 137 -12.22 -1.69 -1.15
N LEU A 138 -12.33 -1.27 -2.40
CA LEU A 138 -12.77 0.09 -2.72
C LEU A 138 -14.27 0.29 -2.52
N ALA A 139 -15.09 -0.76 -2.59
CA ALA A 139 -16.52 -0.69 -2.29
C ALA A 139 -16.80 -0.41 -0.80
N THR A 140 -15.86 -0.71 0.11
CA THR A 140 -16.00 -0.39 1.54
C THR A 140 -15.61 1.05 1.88
N VAL A 141 -15.05 1.79 0.91
CA VAL A 141 -14.58 3.16 1.11
C VAL A 141 -15.73 4.12 0.79
N PRO A 142 -16.13 5.00 1.72
CA PRO A 142 -17.21 5.95 1.46
C PRO A 142 -16.85 6.85 0.26
N PRO A 143 -17.87 7.31 -0.50
CA PRO A 143 -17.67 8.35 -1.49
C PRO A 143 -17.06 9.57 -0.80
N SER A 144 -16.10 10.23 -1.46
CA SER A 144 -15.47 11.42 -0.89
C SER A 144 -16.54 12.46 -0.60
N SER A 145 -16.66 12.90 0.65
CA SER A 145 -17.43 14.09 1.00
C SER A 145 -16.69 15.29 0.40
N HIS A 146 -17.14 15.76 -0.75
CA HIS A 146 -16.79 17.07 -1.24
C HIS A 146 -17.32 18.10 -0.23
N VAL A 147 -16.41 18.73 0.51
CA VAL A 147 -16.66 20.02 1.16
C VAL A 147 -15.97 21.08 0.31
#